data_AF-A0A1F3ZA77-F1
#
_entry.id   AF-A0A1F3ZA77-F1
#
_cell.length_a   1.000
_cell.length_b   1.000
_cell.length_c   1.000
_cell.angle_alpha   90.00
_cell.angle_beta   90.00
_cell.angle_gamma   90.00
#
_symmetry.space_group_name_H-M   'P 1'
#
loop_
_entity.id
_entity.type
_entity.pdbx_description
1 polymer ?
#
loop_
_entity_poly.entity_id
_entity_poly.type
_entity_poly.pdbx_seq_one_letter_code
_entity_poly.pdbx_strand_id
1 'polypeptide(L)'
;MRTWLTGILKHKILDLFRARAKEPQYTPASDDPVAELAAMEQALFDATGHWISPPQNWADPEACLDQQRFWEAFMYCLEALAPLHARVFHLREMEGASTEDICKELDITSTNCWVMLYRARLGLQQCLETNFEYGANQ
;
A
#
# COMPACT_ATOMS: atom_id res chain seq x y z
N MET A 1 4.71 18.51 14.93
CA MET A 1 4.33 17.14 15.38
C MET A 1 4.56 16.04 14.33
N ARG A 2 5.44 16.23 13.32
CA ARG A 2 5.74 15.20 12.29
C ARG A 2 6.93 14.29 12.65
N THR A 3 7.86 14.74 13.49
CA THR A 3 9.09 14.02 13.86
C THR A 3 8.87 12.81 14.77
N TRP A 4 7.88 12.85 15.66
CA TRP A 4 7.59 11.71 16.54
C TRP A 4 6.87 10.58 15.80
N LEU A 5 5.90 10.92 14.95
CA LEU A 5 5.16 9.95 14.14
C LEU A 5 6.07 9.22 13.13
N THR A 6 6.97 9.96 12.47
CA THR A 6 7.99 9.37 11.59
C THR A 6 8.98 8.49 12.36
N GLY A 7 9.33 8.87 13.59
CA GLY A 7 10.12 8.03 14.50
C GLY A 7 9.42 6.71 14.83
N ILE A 8 8.12 6.72 15.15
CA ILE A 8 7.33 5.50 15.41
C ILE A 8 7.26 4.63 14.17
N LEU A 9 6.95 5.23 13.02
CA LEU A 9 6.83 4.50 11.76
C LEU A 9 8.16 3.80 11.41
N LYS A 10 9.29 4.51 11.56
CA LYS A 10 10.63 3.95 11.34
C LYS A 10 10.90 2.76 12.25
N HIS A 11 10.58 2.86 13.54
CA HIS A 11 10.74 1.73 14.46
C HIS A 11 9.86 0.55 14.05
N LYS A 12 8.60 0.80 13.70
CA LYS A 12 7.67 -0.25 13.27
C LYS A 12 8.13 -0.95 12.00
N ILE A 13 8.67 -0.20 11.03
CA ILE A 13 9.29 -0.75 9.81
C ILE A 13 10.51 -1.60 10.19
N LEU A 14 11.41 -1.09 11.04
CA LEU A 14 12.59 -1.84 11.48
C LEU A 14 12.23 -3.11 12.24
N ASP A 15 11.19 -3.08 13.07
CA ASP A 15 10.72 -4.24 13.81
C ASP A 15 10.13 -5.30 12.88
N LEU A 16 9.41 -4.90 11.83
CA LEU A 16 8.96 -5.81 10.77
C LEU A 16 10.14 -6.46 10.03
N PHE A 17 11.16 -5.69 9.65
CA PHE A 17 12.36 -6.25 9.01
C PHE A 17 13.12 -7.21 9.93
N ARG A 18 13.25 -6.89 11.22
CA ARG A 18 13.90 -7.77 12.21
C ARG A 18 13.11 -9.06 12.44
N ALA A 19 11.78 -8.98 12.47
CA ALA A 19 10.93 -10.16 12.58
C ALA A 19 11.10 -11.08 11.37
N ARG A 20 11.08 -10.51 10.16
CA ARG A 20 11.26 -11.25 8.91
C ARG A 20 12.68 -11.82 8.73
N ALA A 21 13.70 -11.12 9.22
CA ALA A 21 15.08 -11.64 9.23
C ALA A 21 15.30 -12.81 10.20
N LYS A 22 14.40 -13.00 11.18
CA LYS A 22 14.40 -14.17 12.08
C LYS A 22 13.61 -15.35 11.52
N GLU A 23 12.88 -15.19 10.42
CA GLU A 23 12.29 -16.34 9.73
C GLU A 23 13.44 -17.19 9.17
N PRO A 24 13.51 -18.48 9.51
CA PRO A 24 14.55 -19.35 8.99
C PRO A 24 14.42 -19.42 7.47
N GLN A 25 15.46 -18.97 6.76
CA GLN A 25 15.57 -19.19 5.33
C GLN A 25 15.69 -20.69 5.10
N TYR A 26 14.86 -21.23 4.21
CA TYR A 26 14.91 -22.63 3.85
C TYR A 26 16.28 -22.98 3.29
N THR A 27 17.01 -23.83 4.00
CA THR A 27 18.24 -24.46 3.53
C THR A 27 17.99 -25.96 3.43
N PRO A 28 18.10 -26.57 2.24
CA PRO A 28 17.87 -28.00 2.09
C PRO A 28 18.85 -28.78 2.96
N ALA A 29 18.34 -29.67 3.81
CA ALA A 29 19.14 -30.47 4.74
C ALA A 29 19.75 -31.72 4.08
N SER A 30 19.19 -32.15 2.94
CA SER A 30 19.62 -33.31 2.16
C SER A 30 19.17 -33.19 0.71
N ASP A 31 19.91 -33.78 -0.23
CA ASP A 31 19.50 -33.90 -1.64
C ASP A 31 18.45 -35.01 -1.89
N ASP A 32 18.09 -35.78 -0.84
CA ASP A 32 17.02 -36.78 -0.87
C ASP A 32 15.67 -36.13 -0.51
N PRO A 33 14.71 -36.06 -1.45
CA PRO A 33 13.41 -35.41 -1.23
C PRO A 33 12.59 -36.03 -0.09
N VAL A 34 12.77 -37.34 0.18
CA VAL A 34 12.01 -38.04 1.23
C VAL A 34 12.57 -37.70 2.61
N ALA A 35 13.89 -37.69 2.74
CA ALA A 35 14.56 -37.30 3.97
C ALA A 35 14.35 -35.80 4.28
N GLU A 36 14.33 -34.96 3.26
CA GLU A 36 14.08 -33.53 3.36
C GLU A 36 12.65 -33.21 3.83
N LEU A 37 11.64 -33.88 3.25
CA LEU A 37 10.25 -33.73 3.66
C LEU A 37 10.06 -34.15 5.13
N ALA A 38 10.63 -35.28 5.54
CA ALA A 38 10.54 -35.76 6.91
C ALA A 38 11.19 -34.80 7.92
N ALA A 39 12.32 -34.18 7.55
CA ALA A 39 12.96 -33.16 8.37
C ALA A 39 12.11 -31.89 8.49
N MET A 40 11.45 -31.50 7.39
CA MET A 40 10.57 -30.33 7.35
C MET A 40 9.29 -30.54 8.18
N GLU A 41 8.69 -31.73 8.12
CA GLU A 41 7.53 -32.09 8.95
C GLU A 41 7.86 -32.04 10.44
N GLN A 42 9.02 -32.57 10.85
CA GLN A 42 9.49 -32.52 12.23
C GLN A 42 9.78 -31.09 12.72
N ALA A 43 10.14 -30.19 11.81
CA ALA A 43 10.39 -28.79 12.14
C ALA A 43 9.11 -27.95 12.25
N LEU A 44 8.05 -28.33 11.52
CA LEU A 44 6.80 -27.57 11.43
C LEU A 44 5.70 -28.09 12.38
N PHE A 45 5.67 -29.40 12.65
CA PHE A 45 4.60 -30.06 13.39
C PHE A 45 5.11 -30.78 14.64
N ASP A 46 4.31 -30.77 15.70
CA ASP A 46 4.56 -31.56 16.90
C ASP A 46 4.23 -33.05 16.66
N ALA A 47 4.53 -33.89 17.65
CA ALA A 47 4.28 -35.34 17.57
C ALA A 47 2.79 -35.72 17.43
N THR A 48 1.87 -34.76 17.61
CA THR A 48 0.42 -34.94 17.44
C THR A 48 -0.10 -34.39 16.11
N GLY A 49 0.77 -33.81 15.27
CA GLY A 49 0.43 -33.23 13.98
C GLY A 49 -0.05 -31.78 14.04
N HIS A 50 0.09 -31.09 15.17
CA HIS A 50 -0.25 -29.66 15.28
C HIS A 50 0.96 -28.79 14.97
N TRP A 51 0.73 -27.59 14.45
CA TRP A 51 1.80 -26.62 14.19
C TRP A 51 2.57 -26.27 15.47
N ILE A 52 3.90 -26.40 15.45
CA ILE A 52 4.78 -25.92 16.53
C ILE A 52 4.74 -24.39 16.59
N SER A 53 4.75 -23.76 15.42
CA SER A 53 4.50 -22.33 15.25
C SER A 53 3.53 -22.17 14.09
N PRO A 54 2.25 -21.83 14.36
CA PRO A 54 1.28 -21.66 13.29
C PRO A 54 1.73 -20.53 12.36
N PRO A 55 1.51 -20.69 11.03
CA PRO A 55 1.83 -19.62 10.09
C PRO A 55 1.12 -18.34 10.51
N GLN A 56 1.78 -17.21 10.27
CA GLN A 56 1.18 -15.92 10.54
C GLN A 56 -0.14 -15.83 9.78
N ASN A 57 -1.20 -15.37 10.46
CA ASN A 57 -2.50 -15.23 9.83
C ASN A 57 -2.32 -14.33 8.61
N TRP A 58 -2.59 -14.86 7.41
CA TRP A 58 -2.60 -14.03 6.22
C TRP A 58 -3.61 -12.92 6.50
N ALA A 59 -3.20 -11.66 6.24
CA ALA A 59 -4.16 -10.57 6.22
C ALA A 59 -5.30 -10.98 5.29
N ASP A 60 -6.53 -10.52 5.57
CA ASP A 60 -7.71 -10.85 4.77
C ASP A 60 -7.38 -10.71 3.27
N PRO A 61 -7.25 -11.84 2.55
CA PRO A 61 -6.72 -11.83 1.19
C PRO A 61 -7.60 -11.01 0.25
N GLU A 62 -8.92 -11.02 0.49
CA GLU A 62 -9.91 -10.25 -0.26
C GLU A 62 -9.71 -8.75 -0.02
N ALA A 63 -9.60 -8.34 1.25
CA ALA A 63 -9.35 -6.93 1.59
C ALA A 63 -8.01 -6.42 1.02
N CYS A 64 -6.97 -7.26 0.97
CA CYS A 64 -5.67 -6.92 0.39
C CYS A 64 -5.78 -6.69 -1.13
N LEU A 65 -6.49 -7.58 -1.82
CA LEU A 65 -6.74 -7.47 -3.25
C LEU A 65 -7.58 -6.23 -3.58
N ASP A 66 -8.64 -5.96 -2.82
CA ASP A 66 -9.47 -4.77 -3.01
C ASP A 66 -8.69 -3.48 -2.78
N GLN A 67 -7.81 -3.45 -1.77
CA GLN A 67 -6.91 -2.33 -1.55
C GLN A 67 -5.99 -2.09 -2.77
N GLN A 68 -5.39 -3.16 -3.33
CA GLN A 68 -4.53 -3.04 -4.50
C GLN A 68 -5.31 -2.48 -5.71
N ARG A 69 -6.49 -3.05 -6.00
CA ARG A 69 -7.36 -2.64 -7.11
C ARG A 69 -7.82 -1.19 -6.98
N PHE A 70 -8.14 -0.76 -5.75
CA PHE A 70 -8.47 0.63 -5.48
C PHE A 70 -7.33 1.56 -5.88
N TRP A 71 -6.09 1.26 -5.46
CA TRP A 71 -4.93 2.11 -5.79
C TRP A 71 -4.62 2.13 -7.27
N GLU A 72 -4.77 1.01 -7.97
CA GLU A 72 -4.64 0.96 -9.44
C GLU A 72 -5.67 1.87 -10.12
N ALA A 73 -6.94 1.76 -9.75
CA ALA A 73 -8.01 2.63 -10.27
C ALA A 73 -7.78 4.11 -9.92
N PHE A 74 -7.33 4.40 -8.69
CA PHE A 74 -7.01 5.75 -8.25
C PHE A 74 -5.89 6.37 -9.08
N MET A 75 -4.79 5.64 -9.27
CA MET A 75 -3.66 6.12 -10.06
C MET A 75 -4.06 6.36 -11.52
N TYR A 76 -4.81 5.43 -12.12
CA TYR A 76 -5.38 5.61 -13.45
C TYR A 76 -6.24 6.88 -13.55
N CYS A 77 -7.14 7.10 -12.60
CA CYS A 77 -8.00 8.28 -12.58
C CYS A 77 -7.24 9.58 -12.33
N LEU A 78 -6.17 9.54 -11.54
CA LEU A 78 -5.30 10.69 -11.31
C LEU A 78 -4.54 11.07 -12.58
N GLU A 79 -4.04 10.09 -13.34
CA GLU A 79 -3.38 10.29 -14.63
C GLU A 79 -4.33 10.77 -15.73
N ALA A 80 -5.61 10.43 -15.66
CA ALA A 80 -6.63 10.87 -16.61
C ALA A 80 -7.05 12.34 -16.42
N LEU A 81 -6.73 12.97 -15.28
CA LEU A 81 -7.00 14.39 -15.07
C LEU A 81 -6.12 15.28 -15.97
N ALA A 82 -6.59 16.50 -16.21
CA ALA A 82 -5.73 17.52 -16.82
C ALA A 82 -4.44 17.70 -15.98
N PRO A 83 -3.24 17.76 -16.60
CA PRO A 83 -1.97 17.69 -15.86
C PRO A 83 -1.84 18.69 -14.71
N LEU A 84 -2.33 19.91 -14.90
CA LEU A 84 -2.26 20.95 -13.88
C LEU A 84 -3.23 20.68 -12.71
N HIS A 85 -4.40 20.09 -12.97
CA HIS A 85 -5.33 19.66 -11.92
C HIS A 85 -4.75 18.51 -11.10
N ALA A 86 -4.16 17.51 -11.76
CA ALA A 86 -3.46 16.41 -11.10
C ALA A 86 -2.31 16.92 -10.23
N ARG A 87 -1.49 17.83 -10.75
CA ARG A 87 -0.37 18.43 -10.02
C ARG A 87 -0.83 19.20 -8.78
N VAL A 88 -1.84 20.07 -8.93
CA VAL A 88 -2.41 20.83 -7.80
C VAL A 88 -3.00 19.89 -6.74
N PHE A 89 -3.71 18.83 -7.16
CA PHE A 89 -4.25 17.82 -6.25
C PHE A 89 -3.13 17.06 -5.51
N HIS A 90 -2.09 16.62 -6.22
CA HIS A 90 -0.96 15.90 -5.63
C HIS A 90 -0.26 16.73 -4.55
N LEU A 91 0.10 17.98 -4.87
CA LEU A 91 0.73 18.89 -3.91
C LEU A 91 -0.17 19.10 -2.69
N ARG A 92 -1.48 19.30 -2.90
CA ARG A 92 -2.40 19.62 -1.80
C ARG A 92 -2.70 18.42 -0.91
N GLU A 93 -3.09 17.29 -1.50
CA GLU A 93 -3.68 16.17 -0.76
C GLU A 93 -2.66 15.09 -0.43
N MET A 94 -1.63 14.90 -1.25
CA MET A 94 -0.60 13.86 -1.03
C MET A 94 0.62 14.41 -0.29
N GLU A 95 1.10 15.60 -0.67
CA GLU A 95 2.24 16.22 0.00
C GLU A 95 1.82 17.12 1.18
N GLY A 96 0.58 17.60 1.18
CA GLY A 96 0.03 18.46 2.22
C GLY A 96 0.49 19.91 2.14
N ALA A 97 0.84 20.41 0.95
CA ALA A 97 1.29 21.78 0.72
C ALA A 97 0.17 22.82 1.00
N SER A 98 0.57 23.99 1.46
CA SER A 98 -0.35 25.11 1.64
C SER A 98 -0.81 25.66 0.29
N THR A 99 -1.96 26.34 0.24
CA THR A 99 -2.45 26.94 -1.01
C THR A 99 -1.48 28.02 -1.49
N GLU A 100 -0.88 28.75 -0.56
CA GLU A 100 0.12 29.78 -0.82
C GLU A 100 1.39 29.20 -1.46
N ASP A 101 1.89 28.07 -0.94
CA ASP A 101 3.06 27.39 -1.51
C ASP A 101 2.75 26.87 -2.92
N ILE A 102 1.57 26.29 -3.14
CA ILE A 102 1.14 25.79 -4.44
C ILE A 102 1.02 26.93 -5.46
N CYS A 103 0.42 28.06 -5.06
CA CYS A 103 0.29 29.23 -5.92
C CYS A 103 1.64 29.77 -6.36
N LYS A 104 2.62 29.78 -5.44
CA LYS A 104 3.99 30.20 -5.72
C LYS A 104 4.74 29.20 -6.61
N GLU A 105 4.60 27.90 -6.36
CA GLU A 105 5.29 26.86 -7.12
C GLU A 105 4.81 26.78 -8.56
N LEU A 106 3.50 26.92 -8.78
CA LEU A 106 2.88 26.75 -10.10
C LEU A 106 2.60 28.06 -10.82
N ASP A 107 2.97 29.20 -10.23
CA ASP A 107 2.72 30.56 -10.74
C ASP A 107 1.24 30.81 -11.09
N ILE A 108 0.35 30.49 -10.14
CA ILE A 108 -1.11 30.65 -10.28
C ILE A 108 -1.70 31.50 -9.16
N THR A 109 -2.88 32.08 -9.41
CA THR A 109 -3.63 32.80 -8.37
C THR A 109 -4.38 31.83 -7.46
N SER A 110 -4.65 32.25 -6.22
CA SER A 110 -5.40 31.43 -5.27
C SER A 110 -6.79 31.05 -5.78
N THR A 111 -7.50 31.98 -6.42
CA THR A 111 -8.81 31.71 -7.05
C THR A 111 -8.71 30.60 -8.09
N ASN A 112 -7.68 30.62 -8.93
CA ASN A 112 -7.45 29.57 -9.92
C ASN A 112 -7.13 28.23 -9.25
N CYS A 113 -6.27 28.24 -8.22
CA CYS A 113 -5.94 27.04 -7.44
C CYS A 113 -7.18 26.37 -6.83
N TRP A 114 -8.09 27.15 -6.23
CA TRP A 114 -9.34 26.61 -5.67
C TRP A 114 -10.24 25.97 -6.73
N VAL A 115 -10.37 26.60 -7.90
CA VAL A 115 -11.13 26.05 -9.03
C VAL A 115 -10.50 24.77 -9.55
N MET A 116 -9.17 24.72 -9.68
CA MET A 116 -8.45 23.51 -10.12
C MET A 116 -8.61 22.37 -9.12
N LEU A 117 -8.48 22.64 -7.81
CA LEU A 117 -8.72 21.64 -6.76
C LEU A 117 -10.14 21.08 -6.80
N TYR A 118 -11.14 21.95 -6.95
CA TYR A 118 -12.52 21.52 -7.06
C TYR A 118 -12.73 20.62 -8.28
N ARG A 119 -12.22 21.02 -9.46
CA ARG A 119 -12.30 20.22 -10.69
C ARG A 119 -11.55 18.91 -10.58
N ALA A 120 -10.38 18.90 -9.95
CA ALA A 120 -9.60 17.68 -9.72
C ALA A 120 -10.38 16.69 -8.86
N ARG A 121 -10.97 17.14 -7.74
CA ARG A 121 -11.76 16.30 -6.84
C ARG A 121 -12.99 15.71 -7.53
N LEU A 122 -13.75 16.54 -8.26
CA LEU A 122 -14.90 16.06 -9.02
C LEU A 122 -14.51 15.06 -10.11
N GLY A 123 -13.45 15.35 -10.86
CA GLY A 123 -12.98 14.45 -11.92
C GLY A 123 -12.51 13.11 -11.36
N LEU A 124 -11.76 13.12 -10.25
CA LEU A 124 -11.35 11.91 -9.53
C LEU A 124 -12.55 11.11 -9.03
N GLN A 125 -13.51 11.77 -8.39
CA GLN A 125 -14.73 11.13 -7.90
C GLN A 125 -15.47 10.42 -9.05
N GLN A 126 -15.79 11.15 -10.12
CA GLN A 126 -16.55 10.61 -11.26
C GLN A 126 -15.81 9.45 -11.93
N CYS A 127 -14.49 9.56 -12.07
CA CYS A 127 -13.67 8.49 -12.63
C CYS A 127 -13.65 7.26 -11.72
N LEU A 128 -13.48 7.43 -10.41
CA LEU A 128 -13.47 6.34 -9.44
C LEU A 128 -14.82 5.63 -9.37
N GLU A 129 -15.93 6.37 -9.33
CA GLU A 129 -17.29 5.80 -9.36
C GLU A 129 -17.47 4.87 -10.57
N THR A 130 -16.91 5.24 -11.72
CA THR A 130 -17.00 4.42 -12.94
C THR A 130 -16.04 3.23 -12.93
N ASN A 131 -14.79 3.39 -12.48
CA ASN A 131 -13.73 2.38 -12.66
C ASN A 131 -13.57 1.44 -11.47
N PHE A 132 -13.96 1.85 -10.25
CA PHE A 132 -13.87 1.01 -9.06
C PHE A 132 -15.11 0.11 -8.89
N GLU A 133 -16.32 0.64 -9.07
CA GLU A 133 -17.56 -0.16 -8.94
C GLU A 133 -17.73 -1.22 -10.06
N TYR A 134 -17.23 -0.94 -11.27
CA TYR A 134 -17.23 -1.92 -12.36
C TYR A 134 -16.17 -3.01 -12.19
N GLY A 135 -15.06 -2.71 -11.51
CA GLY A 135 -14.08 -3.71 -11.16
C GLY A 135 -14.66 -4.74 -10.18
N ALA A 136 -15.34 -4.29 -9.12
CA ALA A 136 -15.86 -5.16 -8.06
C ALA A 136 -16.90 -6.22 -8.51
N ASN A 137 -17.44 -6.12 -9.73
CA ASN A 137 -18.47 -7.03 -10.27
C ASN A 137 -17.98 -7.94 -11.42
N GLN A 138 -16.67 -8.05 -11.64
CA GLN A 138 -16.02 -9.08 -12.49
C GLN A 138 -15.16 -10.00 -11.64
#